data_AF-A0A3M1G828-F1
#
_entry.id   AF-A0A3M1G828-F1
#
_cell.length_a   1.000
_cell.length_b   1.000
_cell.length_c   1.000
_cell.angle_alpha   90.00
_cell.angle_beta   90.00
_cell.angle_gamma   90.00
#
_symmetry.space_group_name_H-M   'P 1'
#
loop_
_entity.id
_entity.type
_entity.pdbx_description
1 polymer ?
#
loop_
_entity_poly.entity_id
_entity_poly.type
_entity_poly.pdbx_seq_one_letter_code
_entity_poly.pdbx_strand_id
1 'polypeptide(L)'
;GKRLVLALVEDAGVDQLHACGGNCKCTTCRVEFVDGEPEMMTQAEKEKLAERGLSGVRLSCQVLVDHDMTVRAISRLEGSGRPDPGPMPAPEIHPEPVWVPKE
;
A
#
# COMPACT_ATOMS: atom_id res chain seq x y z
N GLY A 1 -13.29 3.66 -3.88
CA GLY A 1 -12.98 2.23 -3.70
C GLY A 1 -12.56 1.94 -2.27
N LYS A 2 -12.40 0.65 -1.92
CA LYS A 2 -11.77 0.23 -0.64
C LYS A 2 -10.26 0.43 -0.72
N ARG A 3 -9.57 0.67 0.40
CA ARG A 3 -8.09 0.74 0.38
C ARG A 3 -7.50 -0.62 0.03
N LEU A 4 -6.52 -0.67 -0.87
CA LEU A 4 -5.89 -1.93 -1.30
C LEU A 4 -5.30 -2.71 -0.13
N VAL A 5 -4.68 -2.05 0.85
CA VAL A 5 -4.17 -2.72 2.06
C VAL A 5 -5.28 -3.45 2.84
N LEU A 6 -6.49 -2.89 2.91
CA LEU A 6 -7.62 -3.53 3.58
C LEU A 6 -8.20 -4.65 2.73
N ALA A 7 -8.30 -4.46 1.41
CA ALA A 7 -8.74 -5.52 0.49
C ALA A 7 -7.82 -6.74 0.54
N LEU A 8 -6.50 -6.52 0.60
CA LEU A 8 -5.51 -7.59 0.75
C LEU A 8 -5.71 -8.38 2.04
N VAL A 9 -5.92 -7.71 3.16
CA VAL A 9 -6.07 -8.36 4.47
C VAL A 9 -7.43 -9.02 4.64
N GLU A 10 -8.51 -8.28 4.38
CA GLU A 10 -9.87 -8.70 4.73
C GLU A 10 -10.51 -9.59 3.67
N ASP A 11 -10.25 -9.32 2.38
CA ASP A 11 -10.96 -9.99 1.28
C ASP A 11 -10.09 -11.08 0.66
N ALA A 12 -8.79 -10.83 0.49
CA ALA A 12 -7.85 -11.80 -0.10
C ALA A 12 -7.13 -12.68 0.95
N GLY A 13 -7.26 -12.38 2.25
CA GLY A 13 -6.62 -13.15 3.33
C GLY A 13 -5.09 -13.10 3.32
N VAL A 14 -4.51 -12.06 2.72
CA VAL A 14 -3.06 -11.83 2.69
C VAL A 14 -2.64 -11.17 4.00
N ASP A 15 -1.62 -11.71 4.65
CA ASP A 15 -0.95 -11.16 5.83
C ASP A 15 -0.06 -9.95 5.48
N GLN A 16 -0.64 -8.97 4.78
CA GLN A 16 0.04 -7.78 4.32
C GLN A 16 0.56 -6.94 5.49
N LEU A 17 1.81 -6.49 5.43
CA LEU A 17 2.33 -5.61 6.47
C LEU A 17 1.73 -4.20 6.36
N HIS A 18 1.43 -3.61 7.51
CA HIS A 18 0.98 -2.23 7.67
C HIS A 18 1.55 -1.64 8.97
N ALA A 19 2.87 -1.73 9.14
CA ALA A 19 3.56 -1.42 10.40
C ALA A 19 3.29 -0.01 10.98
N CYS A 20 2.90 0.95 10.16
CA CYS A 20 2.54 2.31 10.59
C CYS A 20 1.04 2.58 10.72
N GLY A 21 0.20 1.55 10.65
CA GLY A 21 -1.27 1.70 10.60
C GLY A 21 -1.78 2.28 9.28
N GLY A 22 -1.03 2.12 8.19
CA GLY A 22 -1.41 2.67 6.89
C GLY A 22 -1.36 4.19 6.76
N ASN A 23 -0.54 4.88 7.56
CA ASN A 23 -0.48 6.36 7.59
C ASN A 23 0.60 6.98 6.70
N CYS A 24 1.08 6.26 5.68
CA CYS A 24 2.21 6.65 4.83
C CYS A 24 3.50 7.03 5.59
N LYS A 25 3.72 6.46 6.79
CA LYS A 25 4.93 6.73 7.61
C LYS A 25 6.02 5.66 7.48
N CYS A 26 5.72 4.55 6.82
CA CYS A 26 6.65 3.45 6.55
C CYS A 26 6.51 2.97 5.11
N THR A 27 7.26 1.94 4.73
CA THR A 27 7.20 1.30 3.41
C THR A 27 7.04 -0.21 3.50
N THR A 28 6.44 -0.71 4.58
CA THR A 28 6.24 -2.15 4.77
C THR A 28 5.07 -2.70 3.96
N CYS A 29 4.10 -1.86 3.58
CA CYS A 29 2.92 -2.28 2.82
C CYS A 29 3.14 -2.40 1.30
N ARG A 30 4.38 -2.66 0.86
CA ARG A 30 4.73 -2.68 -0.56
C ARG A 30 4.02 -3.80 -1.31
N VAL A 31 3.62 -3.46 -2.53
CA VAL A 31 3.09 -4.37 -3.54
C VAL A 31 3.71 -4.02 -4.89
N GLU A 32 3.76 -4.99 -5.79
CA GLU A 32 4.08 -4.77 -7.20
C GLU A 32 2.80 -4.97 -8.02
N PHE A 33 2.52 -4.06 -8.94
CA PHE A 33 1.42 -4.25 -9.88
C PHE A 33 1.85 -5.16 -11.02
N VAL A 34 1.00 -6.13 -11.33
CA VAL A 34 1.11 -7.00 -12.51
C VAL A 34 0.20 -6.48 -13.62
N ASP A 35 -1.00 -6.02 -13.26
CA ASP A 35 -1.98 -5.43 -14.16
C ASP A 35 -2.92 -4.48 -13.39
N GLY A 36 -3.53 -3.52 -14.09
CA GLY A 36 -4.45 -2.55 -13.49
C GLY A 36 -3.80 -1.61 -12.49
N GLU A 37 -2.58 -1.12 -12.77
CA GLU A 37 -1.98 -0.07 -11.93
C GLU A 37 -2.67 1.27 -12.16
N PRO A 38 -3.12 1.98 -11.11
CA PRO A 38 -3.64 3.34 -11.25
C PRO A 38 -2.59 4.31 -11.79
N GLU A 39 -2.98 5.13 -12.76
CA GLU A 39 -2.17 6.23 -13.32
C GLU A 39 -1.93 7.38 -12.33
N MET A 40 -2.72 7.41 -11.26
CA MET A 40 -2.59 8.38 -10.17
C MET A 40 -2.00 7.71 -8.92
N MET A 41 -1.22 8.48 -8.17
CA MET A 41 -0.70 8.13 -6.86
C MET A 41 -0.88 9.28 -5.87
N THR A 42 -0.86 9.01 -4.57
CA THR A 42 -0.89 10.13 -3.62
C THR A 42 0.48 10.81 -3.60
N GLN A 43 0.51 12.13 -3.44
CA GLN A 43 1.75 12.88 -3.30
C GLN A 43 2.59 12.33 -2.13
N ALA A 44 1.93 12.01 -1.00
CA ALA A 44 2.58 11.42 0.15
C ALA A 44 3.24 10.05 -0.16
N GLU A 45 2.59 9.21 -0.97
CA GLU A 45 3.18 7.96 -1.47
C GLU A 45 4.45 8.24 -2.29
N LYS A 46 4.35 9.16 -3.27
CA LYS A 46 5.45 9.52 -4.19
C LYS A 46 6.67 9.99 -3.41
N GLU A 47 6.46 10.92 -2.48
CA GLU A 47 7.51 11.46 -1.61
C GLU A 47 8.11 10.38 -0.70
N LYS A 48 7.28 9.50 -0.13
CA LYS A 48 7.76 8.43 0.76
C LYS A 48 8.60 7.38 0.03
N LEU A 49 8.21 7.02 -1.20
CA LEU A 49 8.98 6.10 -2.05
C LEU A 49 10.33 6.73 -2.45
N ALA A 50 10.31 8.01 -2.86
CA ALA A 50 11.52 8.75 -3.20
C ALA A 50 12.49 8.89 -2.01
N GLU A 51 11.99 9.26 -0.82
CA GLU A 51 12.77 9.33 0.42
C GLU A 51 13.50 8.02 0.73
N ARG A 52 12.88 6.88 0.39
CA ARG A 52 13.41 5.54 0.66
C ARG A 52 14.19 4.94 -0.51
N GLY A 53 14.32 5.65 -1.63
CA GLY A 53 14.98 5.15 -2.83
C GLY A 53 14.33 3.90 -3.40
N LEU A 54 12.99 3.79 -3.29
CA LEU A 54 12.23 2.64 -3.76
C LEU A 54 11.58 2.94 -5.11
N SER A 55 11.65 2.00 -6.04
CA SER A 55 11.04 2.06 -7.37
C SER A 55 10.41 0.72 -7.73
N GLY A 56 9.52 0.70 -8.73
CA GLY A 56 8.82 -0.51 -9.19
C GLY A 56 7.77 -1.06 -8.21
N VAL A 57 7.48 -0.33 -7.13
CA VAL A 57 6.55 -0.75 -6.07
C VAL A 57 5.61 0.37 -5.72
N ARG A 58 4.44 -0.01 -5.19
CA ARG A 58 3.44 0.90 -4.64
C ARG A 58 3.19 0.61 -3.17
N LEU A 59 2.72 1.60 -2.43
CA LEU A 59 2.29 1.44 -1.04
C LEU A 59 0.80 1.11 -1.04
N SER A 60 0.43 -0.16 -0.82
CA SER A 60 -0.97 -0.60 -0.84
C SER A 60 -1.89 0.19 0.10
N CYS A 61 -1.34 0.83 1.15
CA CYS A 61 -2.12 1.70 2.02
C CYS A 61 -2.55 3.04 1.38
N GLN A 62 -1.92 3.45 0.28
CA GLN A 62 -2.19 4.71 -0.43
C GLN A 62 -2.95 4.49 -1.76
N VAL A 63 -3.43 3.27 -2.01
CA VAL A 63 -4.16 2.90 -3.23
C VAL A 63 -5.61 2.59 -2.91
N LEU A 64 -6.54 3.04 -3.76
CA LEU A 64 -7.94 2.62 -3.76
C LEU A 64 -8.17 1.55 -4.83
N VAL A 65 -8.97 0.55 -4.49
CA VAL A 65 -9.49 -0.46 -5.42
C VAL A 65 -10.79 0.07 -6.00
N ASP A 66 -10.72 0.68 -7.18
CA ASP A 66 -11.87 1.22 -7.94
C ASP A 66 -12.04 0.58 -9.33
N HIS A 67 -11.13 -0.33 -9.70
CA HIS A 67 -11.19 -1.20 -10.87
C HIS A 67 -10.47 -2.52 -10.55
N ASP A 68 -10.49 -3.46 -11.51
CA ASP A 68 -9.79 -4.73 -11.37
C ASP A 68 -8.27 -4.54 -11.37
N MET A 69 -7.60 -5.19 -10.42
CA MET A 69 -6.16 -5.07 -10.20
C MET A 69 -5.54 -6.45 -9.95
N THR A 70 -4.36 -6.69 -10.50
CA THR A 70 -3.55 -7.86 -10.14
C THR A 70 -2.25 -7.38 -9.52
N VAL A 71 -1.97 -7.79 -8.28
CA VAL A 71 -0.77 -7.38 -7.54
C VAL A 71 -0.02 -8.57 -6.95
N ARG A 72 1.30 -8.44 -6.79
CA ARG A 72 2.12 -9.33 -5.98
C ARG A 72 2.31 -8.73 -4.59
N ALA A 73 1.92 -9.48 -3.57
CA ALA A 73 2.22 -9.16 -2.18
C ALA A 73 3.67 -9.52 -1.85
N ILE A 74 4.59 -8.58 -2.08
CA ILE A 74 6.03 -8.78 -1.90
C ILE A 74 6.53 -8.49 -0.47
N SER A 75 5.65 -8.04 0.41
CA SER A 75 6.00 -7.58 1.75
C SER A 75 4.96 -8.03 2.77
N ARG A 76 4.99 -9.35 3.04
CA ARG A 76 4.08 -10.09 3.92
C ARG A 76 4.66 -10.22 5.33
N LEU A 77 3.82 -10.54 6.31
CA LEU A 77 4.23 -10.82 7.69
C LEU A 77 5.09 -12.08 7.74
N GLU A 78 4.66 -13.13 7.05
CA GLU A 78 5.44 -14.34 6.80
C GLU A 78 6.82 -13.97 6.22
N GLY A 79 7.88 -14.44 6.90
CA GLY A 79 9.26 -14.18 6.50
C GLY A 79 9.82 -12.79 6.88
N SER A 80 9.02 -11.88 7.45
CA SER A 80 9.48 -10.52 7.81
C SER A 80 10.26 -10.42 9.12
N GLY A 81 10.16 -11.42 9.99
CA GLY A 81 10.72 -11.39 11.34
C GLY A 81 10.00 -10.43 12.31
N ARG A 82 8.85 -9.86 11.92
CA ARG A 82 8.02 -9.02 12.79
C ARG A 82 7.08 -9.88 13.64
N PRO A 83 6.76 -9.45 14.87
CA PRO A 83 5.82 -10.17 15.73
C PRO A 83 4.36 -10.03 15.25
N ASP A 84 4.03 -8.95 14.55
CA ASP A 84 2.69 -8.62 14.08
C ASP A 84 2.75 -7.72 12.81
N PRO A 85 1.65 -7.60 12.04
CA PRO A 85 1.64 -6.82 10.81
C PRO A 85 1.57 -5.29 11.05
N GLY A 86 1.24 -4.86 12.28
CA GLY A 86 1.02 -3.48 12.68
C GLY A 86 -0.44 -3.17 13.06
N PRO A 87 -0.73 -1.93 13.51
CA PRO A 87 -2.10 -1.50 13.80
C PRO A 87 -2.98 -1.58 12.56
N MET A 88 -4.28 -1.81 12.73
CA MET A 88 -5.18 -1.92 11.59
C MET A 88 -5.38 -0.55 10.91
N PRO A 89 -5.26 -0.44 9.57
CA PRO A 89 -5.46 0.83 8.88
C PRO A 89 -6.90 1.34 8.99
N ALA A 90 -7.08 2.66 9.05
CA ALA A 90 -8.40 3.28 8.93
C ALA A 90 -9.03 3.04 7.55
N PRO A 91 -10.37 3.09 7.39
CA PRO A 91 -11.01 2.99 6.08
C PRO A 91 -10.56 4.09 5.10
N GLU A 92 -10.28 5.29 5.59
CA GLU A 92 -9.85 6.45 4.80
C GLU A 92 -8.33 6.48 4.60
N ILE A 93 -7.89 7.06 3.47
CA ILE A 93 -6.46 7.28 3.22
C ILE A 93 -5.96 8.42 4.11
N HIS A 94 -4.85 8.16 4.81
CA HIS A 94 -4.13 9.14 5.60
C HIS A 94 -2.65 9.21 5.18
N PRO A 95 -2.05 10.43 5.09
CA PRO A 95 -2.70 11.74 5.21
C PRO A 95 -3.77 11.96 4.12
N GLU A 96 -4.57 13.03 4.23
CA GLU A 96 -5.58 13.36 3.23
C GLU A 96 -4.96 13.35 1.82
N PRO A 97 -5.51 12.59 0.86
CA PRO A 97 -4.82 12.32 -0.37
C PRO A 97 -4.86 13.52 -1.32
N VAL A 98 -3.67 14.02 -1.69
CA VAL A 98 -3.48 14.85 -2.87
C VAL A 98 -3.03 13.92 -4.00
N TRP A 99 -3.82 13.82 -5.07
CA TRP A 99 -3.55 12.91 -6.19
C TRP A 99 -2.66 13.57 -7.23
N VAL A 100 -1.60 12.87 -7.65
CA VAL A 100 -0.65 13.29 -8.68
C VAL A 100 -0.44 12.17 -9.69
N PRO A 101 -0.02 12.46 -10.94
CA PRO A 101 0.41 11.42 -11.86
C PRO A 101 1.55 10.58 -11.29
N LYS A 102 1.53 9.27 -11.58
CA LYS A 102 2.56 8.33 -11.10
C LYS A 102 3.94 8.60 -11.68
N GLU A 103 4.00 9.19 -12.87
CA GLU A 103 5.23 9.64 -13.56
C GLU A 103 5.85 10.86 -12.86
#